data_AF-A0A3M5RTE8-F1
#
_entry.id   AF-A0A3M5RTE8-F1
#
_cell.length_a   1.000
_cell.length_b   1.000
_cell.length_c   1.000
_cell.angle_alpha   90.00
_cell.angle_beta   90.00
_cell.angle_gamma   90.00
#
_symmetry.space_group_name_H-M   'P 1'
#
loop_
_entity.id
_entity.type
_entity.pdbx_description
1 polymer ?
#
loop_
_entity_poly.entity_id
_entity_poly.type
_entity_poly.pdbx_seq_one_letter_code
_entity_poly.pdbx_strand_id
1 'polypeptide(L)'
;MKSQRSTPGYRGTLSGCRCGNLSTFQNSLILPITIYHALYHEAGFRTGDIVTWSDFEKLPIVDKKMLVDNRSALCASIGFAPDNHHVARTSGSSGINFTIVQDDTSVDTRVVLNLRQTEMMVGHALSPDDWRYGIYLASERFTSLAGGYPVITVGQDCPAVDVFEHIQKIKPKILYAFPSYLKRLQVCAGDLTEWGGGVHLYELRTEHSRRAASFCAPFRRAGA
;
A
#
# COMPACT_ATOMS: atom_id res chain seq x y z
N MET A 1 24.77 -38.14 -24.24
CA MET A 1 23.46 -38.04 -23.56
C MET A 1 23.69 -37.62 -22.11
N LYS A 2 23.43 -36.36 -21.76
CA LYS A 2 23.38 -35.88 -20.37
C LYS A 2 21.96 -35.36 -20.13
N SER A 3 21.24 -35.99 -19.22
CA SER A 3 19.84 -35.65 -18.90
C SER A 3 19.76 -34.31 -18.18
N GLN A 4 18.94 -33.40 -18.71
CA GLN A 4 18.50 -32.21 -18.00
C GLN A 4 17.69 -32.63 -16.77
N ARG A 5 18.10 -32.16 -15.57
CA ARG A 5 17.23 -32.15 -14.39
C ARG A 5 16.52 -30.80 -14.36
N SER A 6 15.22 -30.83 -14.57
CA SER A 6 14.30 -29.71 -14.33
C SER A 6 14.28 -29.35 -12.84
N THR A 7 14.53 -28.10 -12.51
CA THR A 7 14.30 -27.55 -11.16
C THR A 7 12.79 -27.45 -10.88
N PRO A 8 12.30 -27.91 -9.71
CA PRO A 8 10.88 -27.80 -9.35
C PRO A 8 10.47 -26.35 -9.08
N GLY A 9 9.27 -25.99 -9.54
CA GLY A 9 8.69 -24.66 -9.42
C GLY A 9 8.39 -24.21 -7.99
N TYR A 10 8.73 -22.95 -7.72
CA TYR A 10 8.59 -22.19 -6.48
C TYR A 10 7.12 -21.81 -6.17
N ARG A 11 6.21 -22.80 -6.00
CA ARG A 11 4.79 -22.55 -5.65
C ARG A 11 4.36 -23.05 -4.27
N GLY A 12 5.10 -23.97 -3.64
CA GLY A 12 4.68 -24.63 -2.40
C GLY A 12 4.89 -23.85 -1.10
N THR A 13 5.80 -22.87 -1.07
CA THR A 13 6.17 -22.15 0.17
C THR A 13 5.26 -20.96 0.50
N LEU A 14 4.63 -20.36 -0.51
CA LEU A 14 3.75 -19.20 -0.30
C LEU A 14 2.36 -19.56 0.25
N SER A 15 1.88 -20.78 0.05
CA SER A 15 0.59 -21.23 0.61
C SER A 15 0.70 -21.54 2.10
N GLY A 16 1.78 -22.21 2.53
CA GLY A 16 2.03 -22.52 3.95
C GLY A 16 2.21 -21.27 4.83
N CYS A 17 2.98 -20.27 4.37
CA CYS A 17 3.14 -19.01 5.11
C CYS A 17 1.84 -18.18 5.16
N ARG A 18 0.96 -18.28 4.17
CA ARG A 18 -0.35 -17.60 4.18
C ARG A 18 -1.30 -18.21 5.21
N CYS A 19 -1.33 -19.54 5.34
CA CYS A 19 -2.17 -20.22 6.33
C CYS A 19 -1.71 -19.94 7.77
N GLY A 20 -0.41 -19.88 8.06
CA GLY A 20 0.10 -19.51 9.40
C GLY A 20 -0.25 -18.08 9.83
N ASN A 21 -0.36 -17.15 8.87
CA ASN A 21 -0.83 -15.79 9.14
C ASN A 21 -2.35 -15.72 9.34
N LEU A 22 -3.14 -16.64 8.75
CA LEU A 22 -4.60 -16.69 8.91
C LEU A 22 -5.01 -17.15 10.31
N SER A 23 -4.34 -18.16 10.88
CA SER A 23 -4.58 -18.57 12.27
C SER A 23 -4.18 -17.48 13.28
N THR A 24 -3.12 -16.73 12.98
CA THR A 24 -2.68 -15.58 13.79
C THR A 24 -3.67 -14.40 13.68
N PHE A 25 -4.18 -14.14 12.48
CA PHE A 25 -5.23 -13.16 12.19
C PHE A 25 -6.52 -13.48 12.96
N GLN A 26 -6.93 -14.76 12.98
CA GLN A 26 -8.09 -15.24 13.72
C GLN A 26 -7.97 -14.95 15.23
N ASN A 27 -6.82 -15.24 15.83
CA ASN A 27 -6.58 -14.96 17.26
C ASN A 27 -6.54 -13.46 17.58
N SER A 28 -6.07 -12.63 16.64
CA SER A 28 -5.94 -11.17 16.85
C SER A 28 -7.24 -10.37 16.67
N LEU A 29 -8.18 -10.82 15.83
CA LEU A 29 -9.42 -10.08 15.52
C LEU A 29 -10.67 -10.62 16.24
N ILE A 30 -10.73 -11.92 16.52
CA ILE A 30 -11.92 -12.53 17.13
C ILE A 30 -12.01 -12.19 18.63
N LEU A 31 -10.88 -11.96 19.31
CA LEU A 31 -10.88 -11.90 20.78
C LEU A 31 -11.16 -10.51 21.40
N PRO A 32 -10.73 -9.37 20.84
CA PRO A 32 -11.00 -8.07 21.46
C PRO A 32 -12.16 -7.29 20.82
N ILE A 33 -12.51 -7.54 19.55
CA ILE A 33 -13.42 -6.67 18.79
C ILE A 33 -14.83 -7.28 18.72
N THR A 34 -15.74 -6.74 19.55
CA THR A 34 -17.09 -7.28 19.81
C THR A 34 -17.92 -7.55 18.55
N ILE A 35 -17.82 -6.70 17.53
CA ILE A 35 -18.59 -6.87 16.29
C ILE A 35 -18.12 -8.07 15.46
N TYR A 36 -16.81 -8.30 15.32
CA TYR A 36 -16.31 -9.44 14.54
C TYR A 36 -16.60 -10.75 15.25
N HIS A 37 -16.47 -10.77 16.58
CA HIS A 37 -16.86 -11.91 17.39
C HIS A 37 -18.33 -12.28 17.18
N ALA A 38 -19.24 -11.31 17.29
CA ALA A 38 -20.67 -11.53 17.07
C ALA A 38 -20.95 -12.03 15.64
N LEU A 39 -20.44 -11.34 14.62
CA LEU A 39 -20.66 -11.67 13.21
C LEU A 39 -20.23 -13.10 12.87
N TYR A 40 -19.05 -13.50 13.30
CA TYR A 40 -18.50 -14.82 12.96
C TYR A 40 -19.11 -15.93 13.81
N HIS A 41 -19.41 -15.67 15.09
CA HIS A 41 -20.10 -16.63 15.95
C HIS A 41 -21.53 -16.90 15.48
N GLU A 42 -22.28 -15.88 15.08
CA GLU A 42 -23.63 -16.03 14.49
C GLU A 42 -23.60 -16.85 13.19
N ALA A 43 -22.51 -16.77 12.43
CA ALA A 43 -22.28 -17.60 11.25
C ALA A 43 -21.73 -19.01 11.56
N GLY A 44 -21.57 -19.36 12.85
CA GLY A 44 -21.16 -20.68 13.31
C GLY A 44 -19.65 -20.91 13.38
N PHE A 45 -18.83 -19.88 13.20
CA PHE A 45 -17.37 -19.98 13.29
C PHE A 45 -16.88 -19.85 14.73
N ARG A 46 -15.86 -20.65 15.06
CA ARG A 46 -15.11 -20.62 16.31
C ARG A 46 -13.63 -20.44 16.05
N THR A 47 -12.90 -19.99 17.06
CA THR A 47 -11.44 -19.90 17.04
C THR A 47 -10.83 -21.25 16.67
N GLY A 48 -9.99 -21.28 15.63
CA GLY A 48 -9.36 -22.50 15.11
C GLY A 48 -10.04 -23.08 13.87
N ASP A 49 -11.27 -22.66 13.53
CA ASP A 49 -12.00 -23.21 12.37
C ASP A 49 -11.42 -22.78 11.01
N ILE A 50 -10.57 -21.74 10.96
CA ILE A 50 -9.96 -21.27 9.71
C ILE A 50 -8.59 -21.93 9.55
N VAL A 51 -8.56 -23.13 8.97
CA VAL A 51 -7.32 -23.87 8.71
C VAL A 51 -6.89 -23.77 7.24
N THR A 52 -7.86 -23.64 6.34
CA THR A 52 -7.63 -23.56 4.90
C THR A 52 -8.17 -22.28 4.30
N TRP A 53 -7.73 -21.98 3.07
CA TRP A 53 -8.28 -20.86 2.31
C TRP A 53 -9.78 -21.01 2.03
N SER A 54 -10.23 -22.25 1.78
CA SER A 54 -11.64 -22.57 1.60
C SER A 54 -12.47 -22.32 2.86
N ASP A 55 -11.88 -22.39 4.05
CA ASP A 55 -12.58 -22.04 5.30
C ASP A 55 -12.68 -20.52 5.47
N PHE A 56 -11.62 -19.80 5.09
CA PHE A 56 -11.62 -18.34 5.08
C PHE A 56 -12.67 -17.76 4.14
N GLU A 57 -12.83 -18.32 2.93
CA GLU A 57 -13.81 -17.86 1.94
C GLU A 57 -15.28 -18.02 2.39
N LYS A 58 -15.54 -18.83 3.41
CA LYS A 58 -16.88 -19.00 4.00
C LYS A 58 -17.22 -17.93 5.04
N LEU A 59 -16.26 -17.09 5.45
CA LEU A 59 -16.52 -16.03 6.42
C LEU A 59 -17.52 -14.99 5.87
N PRO A 60 -18.45 -14.49 6.71
CA PRO A 60 -19.26 -13.34 6.37
C PRO A 60 -18.40 -12.14 5.94
N ILE A 61 -18.83 -11.45 4.89
CA ILE A 61 -18.14 -10.27 4.37
C ILE A 61 -18.49 -9.06 5.23
N VAL A 62 -17.46 -8.34 5.69
CA VAL A 62 -17.60 -7.05 6.37
C VAL A 62 -17.61 -5.95 5.31
N ASP A 63 -18.71 -5.20 5.23
CA ASP A 63 -18.85 -4.08 4.30
C ASP A 63 -18.68 -2.71 4.97
N LYS A 64 -18.63 -1.66 4.14
CA LYS A 64 -18.42 -0.29 4.61
C LYS A 64 -19.57 0.22 5.48
N LYS A 65 -20.81 -0.21 5.22
CA LYS A 65 -21.98 0.21 5.99
C LYS A 65 -21.91 -0.38 7.40
N MET A 66 -21.59 -1.66 7.51
CA MET A 66 -21.39 -2.34 8.79
C MET A 66 -20.34 -1.64 9.65
N LEU A 67 -19.20 -1.23 9.06
CA LEU A 67 -18.16 -0.49 9.77
C LEU A 67 -18.62 0.88 10.28
N VAL A 68 -19.45 1.58 9.49
CA VAL A 68 -19.98 2.90 9.85
C VAL A 68 -21.02 2.78 10.95
N ASP A 69 -21.96 1.85 10.81
CA ASP A 69 -23.06 1.60 11.75
C ASP A 69 -22.53 1.17 13.13
N ASN A 70 -21.36 0.53 13.18
CA ASN A 70 -20.75 0.00 14.41
C ASN A 70 -19.51 0.76 14.87
N ARG A 71 -19.25 1.95 14.34
CA ARG A 71 -18.03 2.72 14.61
C ARG A 71 -17.73 2.88 16.10
N SER A 72 -18.74 3.25 16.90
CA SER A 72 -18.55 3.49 18.33
C SER A 72 -18.11 2.23 19.07
N ALA A 73 -18.69 1.08 18.73
CA ALA A 73 -18.31 -0.21 19.30
C ALA A 73 -16.89 -0.62 18.89
N LEU A 74 -16.53 -0.39 17.62
CA LEU A 74 -15.18 -0.62 17.11
C LEU A 74 -14.14 0.22 17.87
N CYS A 75 -14.37 1.52 18.05
CA CYS A 75 -13.47 2.40 18.80
C CYS A 75 -13.34 2.00 20.28
N ALA A 76 -14.44 1.61 20.93
CA ALA A 76 -14.43 1.18 22.32
C ALA A 76 -13.62 -0.12 22.52
N SER A 77 -13.74 -1.07 21.58
CA SER A 77 -13.11 -2.39 21.69
C SER A 77 -11.58 -2.38 21.66
N ILE A 78 -10.97 -1.32 21.13
CA ILE A 78 -9.51 -1.19 21.01
C ILE A 78 -8.90 -0.29 22.09
N GLY A 79 -9.68 0.13 23.10
CA GLY A 79 -9.18 1.02 24.17
C GLY A 79 -8.74 2.39 23.66
N PHE A 80 -9.44 2.92 22.66
CA PHE A 80 -9.08 4.14 21.95
C PHE A 80 -9.01 5.38 22.87
N ALA A 81 -7.86 6.06 22.86
CA ALA A 81 -7.70 7.41 23.41
C ALA A 81 -7.51 8.41 22.25
N PRO A 82 -8.43 9.39 22.06
CA PRO A 82 -8.41 10.30 20.91
C PRO A 82 -7.12 11.11 20.72
N ASP A 83 -6.39 11.34 21.82
CA ASP A 83 -5.34 12.35 21.87
C ASP A 83 -4.00 11.87 21.25
N ASN A 84 -3.83 10.57 21.00
CA ASN A 84 -2.58 9.97 20.52
C ASN A 84 -2.71 9.17 19.20
N HIS A 85 -3.72 9.45 18.38
CA HIS A 85 -3.98 8.65 17.18
C HIS A 85 -4.16 9.48 15.93
N HIS A 86 -3.68 8.92 14.81
CA HIS A 86 -3.82 9.53 13.51
C HIS A 86 -5.17 9.23 12.88
N VAL A 87 -5.77 10.25 12.28
CA VAL A 87 -7.11 10.18 11.70
C VAL A 87 -7.05 10.48 10.21
N ALA A 88 -7.48 9.52 9.38
CA ALA A 88 -7.63 9.70 7.94
C ALA A 88 -9.10 9.54 7.54
N ARG A 89 -9.61 10.43 6.68
CA ARG A 89 -10.98 10.34 6.17
C ARG A 89 -10.95 9.87 4.72
N THR A 90 -11.75 8.86 4.42
CA THR A 90 -11.96 8.41 3.03
C THR A 90 -12.73 9.49 2.25
N SER A 91 -12.41 9.67 0.96
CA SER A 91 -12.97 10.71 0.08
C SER A 91 -14.47 10.55 -0.26
N GLY A 92 -15.17 9.62 0.42
CA GLY A 92 -16.63 9.56 0.36
C GLY A 92 -17.22 9.18 -0.99
N SER A 93 -16.48 8.53 -1.90
CA SER A 93 -16.98 8.14 -3.23
C SER A 93 -18.29 7.31 -3.22
N SER A 94 -18.59 6.67 -2.09
CA SER A 94 -19.83 5.92 -1.86
C SER A 94 -20.92 6.73 -1.11
N GLY A 95 -20.77 8.04 -0.95
CA GLY A 95 -21.64 8.91 -0.14
C GLY A 95 -21.47 8.78 1.38
N ILE A 96 -20.75 7.75 1.85
CA ILE A 96 -20.54 7.48 3.27
C ILE A 96 -19.09 7.77 3.63
N ASN A 97 -18.86 8.77 4.47
CA ASN A 97 -17.53 9.08 4.98
C ASN A 97 -17.14 8.07 6.07
N PHE A 98 -16.09 7.32 5.82
CA PHE A 98 -15.48 6.47 6.84
C PHE A 98 -14.16 7.09 7.30
N THR A 99 -13.95 7.11 8.61
CA THR A 99 -12.71 7.59 9.21
C THR A 99 -11.92 6.40 9.69
N ILE A 100 -10.70 6.28 9.18
CA ILE A 100 -9.73 5.30 9.61
C ILE A 100 -8.89 5.96 10.68
N VAL A 101 -8.79 5.30 11.82
CA VAL A 101 -7.89 5.68 12.91
C VAL A 101 -6.72 4.72 12.92
N GLN A 102 -5.51 5.24 13.12
CA GLN A 102 -4.28 4.47 13.07
C GLN A 102 -3.39 4.89 14.24
N ASP A 103 -2.86 3.90 14.96
CA ASP A 103 -1.77 4.09 15.92
C ASP A 103 -0.42 4.23 15.19
N ASP A 104 0.56 4.79 15.88
CA ASP A 104 1.89 5.08 15.32
C ASP A 104 2.62 3.81 14.89
N THR A 105 2.51 2.71 15.66
CA THR A 105 3.18 1.44 15.34
C THR A 105 2.68 0.85 14.01
N SER A 106 1.37 0.87 13.79
CA SER A 106 0.76 0.46 12.52
C SER A 106 1.22 1.33 11.35
N VAL A 107 1.38 2.64 11.58
CA VAL A 107 1.84 3.59 10.56
C VAL A 107 3.29 3.34 10.20
N ASP A 108 4.17 3.21 11.20
CA ASP A 108 5.60 2.93 11.02
C ASP A 108 5.80 1.61 10.28
N THR A 109 5.10 0.56 10.71
CA THR A 109 5.13 -0.75 10.05
C THR A 109 4.73 -0.64 8.59
N ARG A 110 3.64 0.09 8.28
CA ARG A 110 3.19 0.30 6.90
C ARG A 110 4.24 1.03 6.07
N VAL A 111 4.88 2.05 6.62
CA VAL A 111 5.89 2.84 5.91
C VAL A 111 7.14 2.00 5.59
N VAL A 112 7.62 1.21 6.54
CA VAL A 112 8.76 0.30 6.33
C VAL A 112 8.41 -0.77 5.28
N LEU A 113 7.22 -1.36 5.35
CA LEU A 113 6.75 -2.31 4.35
C LEU A 113 6.62 -1.68 2.96
N ASN A 114 6.17 -0.43 2.87
CA ASN A 114 6.09 0.30 1.61
C ASN A 114 7.48 0.58 1.03
N LEU A 115 8.47 0.96 1.85
CA LEU A 115 9.85 1.10 1.39
C LEU A 115 10.36 -0.23 0.83
N ARG A 116 10.15 -1.32 1.56
CA ARG A 116 10.59 -2.65 1.12
C ARG A 116 9.92 -3.07 -0.18
N GLN A 117 8.62 -2.85 -0.32
CA GLN A 117 7.89 -3.09 -1.56
C GLN A 117 8.50 -2.28 -2.72
N THR A 118 8.89 -1.04 -2.46
CA THR A 118 9.50 -0.15 -3.46
C THR A 118 10.84 -0.69 -3.94
N GLU A 119 11.74 -1.07 -3.03
CA GLU A 119 13.01 -1.72 -3.37
C GLU A 119 12.82 -2.98 -4.22
N MET A 120 11.81 -3.79 -3.89
CA MET A 120 11.48 -4.99 -4.66
C MET A 120 11.01 -4.67 -6.07
N MET A 121 10.25 -3.57 -6.26
CA MET A 121 9.80 -3.15 -7.58
C MET A 121 10.91 -2.50 -8.40
N VAL A 122 11.83 -1.77 -7.75
CA VAL A 122 13.03 -1.18 -8.38
C VAL A 122 14.03 -2.28 -8.76
N GLY A 123 14.09 -3.36 -7.98
CA GLY A 123 15.03 -4.46 -8.16
C GLY A 123 16.36 -4.27 -7.42
N HIS A 124 16.50 -3.23 -6.59
CA HIS A 124 17.65 -2.99 -5.74
C HIS A 124 17.25 -2.23 -4.46
N ALA A 125 18.13 -2.26 -3.45
CA ALA A 125 17.94 -1.47 -2.23
C ALA A 125 18.10 0.03 -2.52
N LEU A 126 17.33 0.87 -1.82
CA LEU A 126 17.47 2.32 -1.94
C LEU A 126 18.57 2.82 -1.00
N SER A 127 19.22 3.91 -1.38
CA SER A 127 20.16 4.62 -0.52
C SER A 127 19.40 5.49 0.49
N PRO A 128 19.90 5.69 1.72
CA PRO A 128 19.34 6.65 2.67
C PRO A 128 19.24 8.08 2.14
N ASP A 129 19.99 8.45 1.09
CA ASP A 129 19.91 9.78 0.47
C ASP A 129 18.94 9.83 -0.73
N ASP A 130 18.32 8.71 -1.10
CA ASP A 130 17.38 8.64 -2.22
C ASP A 130 16.07 9.34 -1.88
N TRP A 131 15.82 10.46 -2.55
CA TRP A 131 14.60 11.25 -2.39
C TRP A 131 13.39 10.54 -2.96
N ARG A 132 12.28 10.63 -2.22
CA ARG A 132 10.96 10.13 -2.61
C ARG A 132 10.01 11.30 -2.75
N TYR A 133 9.30 11.36 -3.86
CA TYR A 133 8.42 12.46 -4.20
C TYR A 133 7.00 11.95 -4.40
N GLY A 134 6.06 12.43 -3.58
CA GLY A 134 4.65 12.11 -3.66
C GLY A 134 3.84 13.24 -4.26
N ILE A 135 2.91 12.90 -5.14
CA ILE A 135 1.87 13.79 -5.65
C ILE A 135 0.55 13.14 -5.29
N TYR A 136 -0.10 13.65 -4.24
CA TYR A 136 -1.23 12.95 -3.64
C TYR A 136 -2.28 13.88 -3.02
N LEU A 137 -3.39 13.28 -2.60
CA LEU A 137 -4.50 13.95 -1.92
C LEU A 137 -4.13 14.48 -0.54
N ALA A 138 -3.12 13.89 0.09
CA ALA A 138 -2.68 14.24 1.43
C ALA A 138 -1.17 14.04 1.54
N SER A 139 -0.51 14.92 2.28
CA SER A 139 0.92 14.82 2.54
C SER A 139 1.26 13.56 3.33
N GLU A 140 2.43 12.97 3.05
CA GLU A 140 3.00 11.95 3.92
C GLU A 140 3.21 12.49 5.35
N ARG A 141 3.12 11.60 6.34
CA ARG A 141 3.15 11.98 7.77
C ARG A 141 4.57 12.25 8.29
N PHE A 142 5.57 12.08 7.44
CA PHE A 142 6.97 12.15 7.79
C PHE A 142 7.74 12.79 6.63
N THR A 143 8.80 13.51 6.96
CA THR A 143 9.71 14.13 6.00
C THR A 143 10.93 13.27 5.71
N SER A 144 11.17 12.23 6.53
CA SER A 144 12.21 11.21 6.36
C SER A 144 11.83 9.95 7.15
N LEU A 145 12.34 8.79 6.72
CA LEU A 145 12.20 7.52 7.43
C LEU A 145 13.49 7.21 8.19
N ALA A 146 13.41 7.17 9.53
CA ALA A 146 14.54 6.92 10.42
C ALA A 146 15.75 7.84 10.17
N GLY A 147 15.50 9.10 9.77
CA GLY A 147 16.55 10.09 9.46
C GLY A 147 17.14 9.99 8.06
N GLY A 148 16.81 8.94 7.29
CA GLY A 148 17.12 8.81 5.86
C GLY A 148 15.86 8.80 4.99
N TYR A 149 16.00 8.50 3.71
CA TYR A 149 14.93 8.40 2.71
C TYR A 149 14.02 9.65 2.70
N PRO A 150 14.58 10.82 2.36
CA PRO A 150 13.84 12.07 2.45
C PRO A 150 12.59 12.05 1.56
N VAL A 151 11.52 12.69 2.05
CA VAL A 151 10.19 12.65 1.44
C VAL A 151 9.68 14.06 1.21
N ILE A 152 9.20 14.31 0.01
CA ILE A 152 8.39 15.48 -0.32
C ILE A 152 7.03 14.99 -0.75
N THR A 153 5.96 15.66 -0.31
CA THR A 153 4.63 15.46 -0.89
C THR A 153 4.03 16.79 -1.27
N VAL A 154 3.46 16.85 -2.47
CA VAL A 154 2.66 17.98 -2.96
C VAL A 154 1.23 17.53 -3.24
N GLY A 155 0.30 18.48 -3.18
CA GLY A 155 -1.10 18.26 -3.52
C GLY A 155 -1.27 17.86 -4.98
N GLN A 156 -2.20 16.96 -5.27
CA GLN A 156 -2.56 16.59 -6.64
C GLN A 156 -3.20 17.73 -7.46
N ASP A 157 -3.63 18.79 -6.78
CA ASP A 157 -4.18 20.02 -7.34
C ASP A 157 -3.09 21.02 -7.72
N CYS A 158 -1.83 20.81 -7.30
CA CYS A 158 -0.71 21.64 -7.72
C CYS A 158 -0.61 21.71 -9.26
N PRO A 159 -0.19 22.86 -9.83
CA PRO A 159 0.07 22.97 -11.26
C PRO A 159 1.20 22.03 -11.68
N ALA A 160 1.00 21.31 -12.79
CA ALA A 160 1.97 20.32 -13.26
C ALA A 160 3.30 20.94 -13.69
N VAL A 161 3.28 22.19 -14.16
CA VAL A 161 4.50 22.94 -14.53
C VAL A 161 5.39 23.19 -13.31
N ASP A 162 4.82 23.70 -12.21
CA ASP A 162 5.58 23.98 -10.98
C ASP A 162 6.13 22.71 -10.36
N VAL A 163 5.32 21.64 -10.35
CA VAL A 163 5.75 20.33 -9.85
C VAL A 163 6.86 19.76 -10.72
N PHE A 164 6.78 19.90 -12.04
CA PHE A 164 7.85 19.47 -12.94
C PHE A 164 9.16 20.22 -12.67
N GLU A 165 9.12 21.56 -12.57
CA GLU A 165 10.30 22.36 -12.24
C GLU A 165 10.91 21.94 -10.89
N HIS A 166 10.07 21.64 -9.90
CA HIS A 166 10.53 21.19 -8.60
C HIS A 166 11.18 19.79 -8.67
N ILE A 167 10.57 18.85 -9.41
CA ILE A 167 11.14 17.52 -9.63
C ILE A 167 12.51 17.62 -10.32
N GLN A 168 12.70 18.53 -11.29
CA GLN A 168 13.99 18.72 -11.95
C GLN A 168 15.10 19.20 -10.99
N LYS A 169 14.74 19.98 -9.97
CA LYS A 169 15.69 20.44 -8.93
C LYS A 169 16.04 19.33 -7.95
N ILE A 170 15.04 18.59 -7.48
CA ILE A 170 15.21 17.56 -6.44
C ILE A 170 15.78 16.27 -7.01
N LYS A 171 15.45 15.94 -8.26
CA LYS A 171 15.82 14.68 -8.95
C LYS A 171 15.51 13.45 -8.08
N PRO A 172 14.24 13.26 -7.67
CA PRO A 172 13.89 12.17 -6.78
C PRO A 172 14.16 10.82 -7.42
N LYS A 173 14.65 9.86 -6.63
CA LYS A 173 14.82 8.48 -7.09
C LYS A 173 13.47 7.79 -7.31
N ILE A 174 12.45 8.20 -6.56
CA ILE A 174 11.12 7.59 -6.56
C ILE A 174 10.07 8.67 -6.74
N LEU A 175 9.17 8.51 -7.72
CA LEU A 175 8.02 9.38 -7.92
C LEU A 175 6.72 8.59 -7.75
N TYR A 176 5.86 9.02 -6.82
CA TYR A 176 4.51 8.51 -6.62
C TYR A 176 3.49 9.51 -7.13
N ALA A 177 2.62 9.08 -8.04
CA ALA A 177 1.55 9.94 -8.54
C ALA A 177 0.37 9.12 -9.08
N PHE A 178 -0.77 9.77 -9.23
CA PHE A 178 -1.89 9.20 -9.98
C PHE A 178 -1.61 9.17 -11.48
N PRO A 179 -2.14 8.18 -12.22
CA PRO A 179 -2.05 8.15 -13.68
C PRO A 179 -2.54 9.44 -14.35
N SER A 180 -3.62 10.02 -13.81
CA SER A 180 -4.18 11.28 -14.29
C SER A 180 -3.19 12.44 -14.16
N TYR A 181 -2.46 12.51 -13.04
CA TYR A 181 -1.42 13.52 -12.83
C TYR A 181 -0.18 13.26 -13.67
N LEU A 182 0.24 11.99 -13.84
CA LEU A 182 1.35 11.62 -14.71
C LEU A 182 1.13 12.08 -16.16
N LYS A 183 -0.10 11.95 -16.66
CA LYS A 183 -0.47 12.50 -17.98
C LYS A 183 -0.29 14.03 -18.06
N ARG A 184 -0.63 14.76 -16.99
CA ARG A 184 -0.42 16.21 -16.92
C ARG A 184 1.08 16.55 -16.91
N LEU A 185 1.89 15.80 -16.17
CA LEU A 185 3.35 15.95 -16.16
C LEU A 185 3.97 15.68 -17.53
N GLN A 186 3.48 14.67 -18.26
CA GLN A 186 3.96 14.34 -19.60
C GLN A 186 3.83 15.52 -20.58
N VAL A 187 2.77 16.33 -20.45
CA VAL A 187 2.59 17.53 -21.27
C VAL A 187 3.70 18.56 -21.03
N CYS A 188 4.15 18.72 -19.79
CA CYS A 188 5.23 19.65 -19.44
C CYS A 188 6.60 19.10 -19.81
N ALA A 189 6.77 17.77 -19.70
CA ALA A 189 8.07 17.16 -19.61
C ALA A 189 8.49 16.35 -20.85
N GLY A 190 7.60 16.19 -21.82
CA GLY A 190 7.81 15.31 -22.96
C GLY A 190 7.68 13.84 -22.56
N ASP A 191 8.51 12.97 -23.14
CA ASP A 191 8.49 11.55 -22.80
C ASP A 191 9.05 11.31 -21.38
N LEU A 192 8.21 10.86 -20.46
CA LEU A 192 8.59 10.56 -19.08
C LEU A 192 9.58 9.38 -18.97
N THR A 193 9.71 8.54 -20.02
CA THR A 193 10.74 7.49 -20.08
C THR A 193 12.12 8.04 -20.39
N GLU A 194 12.20 9.24 -20.95
CA GLU A 194 13.43 9.98 -21.23
C GLU A 194 13.90 10.83 -20.04
N TRP A 195 13.22 10.75 -18.88
CA TRP A 195 13.74 11.25 -17.60
C TRP A 195 14.94 10.40 -17.16
N GLY A 196 16.02 10.52 -17.92
CA GLY A 196 17.31 9.90 -17.71
C GLY A 196 17.95 10.44 -16.43
N GLY A 197 17.80 9.67 -15.36
CA GLY A 197 18.43 9.99 -14.08
C GLY A 197 18.25 8.91 -13.01
N GLY A 198 17.67 7.76 -13.35
CA GLY A 198 17.36 6.71 -12.38
C GLY A 198 16.15 7.01 -11.50
N VAL A 199 15.21 7.85 -11.97
CA VAL A 199 13.91 8.04 -11.33
C VAL A 199 13.01 6.86 -11.69
N HIS A 200 12.59 6.10 -10.68
CA HIS A 200 11.62 5.02 -10.84
C HIS A 200 10.21 5.57 -10.56
N LEU A 201 9.34 5.40 -11.55
CA LEU A 201 8.01 5.97 -11.55
C LEU A 201 6.99 4.96 -11.02
N TYR A 202 6.21 5.38 -10.03
CA TYR A 202 5.25 4.55 -9.32
C TYR A 202 3.83 5.12 -9.36
N GLU A 203 2.94 4.26 -9.82
CA GLU A 203 1.52 4.53 -9.90
C GLU A 203 0.83 4.31 -8.55
N LEU A 204 0.20 5.35 -8.01
CA LEU A 204 -0.71 5.23 -6.88
C LEU A 204 -2.08 4.74 -7.37
N ARG A 205 -2.42 3.49 -7.00
CA ARG A 205 -3.53 2.70 -7.59
C ARG A 205 -4.95 3.10 -7.17
N THR A 206 -5.21 4.30 -6.65
CA THR A 206 -6.56 4.59 -6.10
C THR A 206 -7.56 5.11 -7.12
N GLU A 207 -7.14 5.48 -8.35
CA GLU A 207 -8.08 6.08 -9.30
C GLU A 207 -8.81 5.09 -10.20
N HIS A 208 -8.21 4.00 -10.70
CA HIS A 208 -8.95 3.03 -11.55
C HIS A 208 -8.44 1.59 -11.36
N SER A 209 -9.25 0.75 -10.72
CA SER A 209 -9.09 -0.70 -10.73
C SER A 209 -9.55 -1.27 -12.09
N ARG A 210 -8.69 -1.17 -13.12
CA ARG A 210 -8.57 -2.08 -14.29
C ARG A 210 -7.56 -1.52 -15.32
N ARG A 211 -6.47 -2.26 -15.53
CA ARG A 211 -5.42 -2.15 -16.58
C ARG A 211 -4.59 -0.85 -16.64
N ALA A 212 -3.36 -0.93 -16.11
CA ALA A 212 -2.18 -0.20 -16.62
C ALA A 212 -0.86 -0.93 -16.28
N ALA A 213 -0.77 -2.24 -16.57
CA ALA A 213 0.53 -2.92 -16.59
C ALA A 213 1.18 -2.72 -17.97
N SER A 214 1.65 -1.51 -18.29
CA SER A 214 2.46 -1.23 -19.49
C SER A 214 3.18 0.11 -19.38
N PHE A 215 4.09 0.27 -18.41
CA PHE A 215 5.13 1.32 -18.49
C PHE A 215 6.53 0.86 -18.05
N CYS A 216 6.70 -0.42 -17.67
CA CYS A 216 8.03 -1.03 -17.65
C CYS A 216 8.35 -1.58 -19.04
N ALA A 217 9.07 -0.80 -19.86
CA ALA A 217 9.80 -1.40 -20.96
C ALA A 217 10.79 -2.45 -20.40
N PRO A 218 10.91 -3.64 -21.00
CA PRO A 218 11.93 -4.59 -20.60
C PRO A 218 13.30 -3.98 -20.89
N PHE A 219 14.07 -3.73 -19.84
CA PHE A 219 15.46 -3.30 -19.94
C PHE A 219 16.22 -4.36 -20.76
N ARG A 220 16.61 -4.02 -22.00
CA ARG A 220 17.57 -4.82 -22.74
C ARG A 220 18.87 -4.79 -21.94
N ARG A 221 19.41 -5.96 -21.60
CA ARG A 221 20.78 -6.08 -21.11
C ARG A 221 21.70 -5.44 -22.15
N ALA A 222 22.28 -4.29 -21.83
CA ALA A 222 23.48 -3.83 -22.51
C ALA A 222 24.60 -4.78 -22.09
N GLY A 223 25.19 -5.45 -23.08
CA GLY A 223 26.36 -6.30 -22.87
C GLY A 223 27.58 -5.45 -22.55
N ALA A 224 28.37 -5.95 -21.60
CA ALA A 224 29.82 -5.93 -21.56
C ALA A 224 30.25 -7.18 -20.78
#